data_AF-A0A0Z8GNX4-F1
#
_entry.id   AF-A0A0Z8GNX4-F1
#
_cell.length_a   1.000
_cell.length_b   1.000
_cell.length_c   1.000
_cell.angle_alpha   90.00
_cell.angle_beta   90.00
_cell.angle_gamma   90.00
#
_symmetry.space_group_name_H-M   'P 1'
#
loop_
_entity.id
_entity.type
_entity.pdbx_description
1 polymer ?
#
loop_
_entity_poly.entity_id
_entity_poly.type
_entity_poly.pdbx_seq_one_letter_code
_entity_poly.pdbx_strand_id
1 'polypeptide(L)'
;MSFLEANEKIAEKVVGAHKAIEKTVVGGYKVTENAAVSGFNTISDKFIGAFFTKDNETVEEAKARMSKMDFNQPNSSKGDDK
;
A
#
# COMPACT_ATOMS: atom_id res chain seq x y z
N MET A 1 29.10 35.88 -25.48
CA MET A 1 27.79 35.22 -25.29
C MET A 1 26.73 36.30 -25.37
N SER A 2 25.77 36.17 -26.27
CA SER A 2 24.70 37.17 -26.45
C SER A 2 23.68 37.06 -25.31
N PHE A 3 22.88 38.11 -25.12
CA PHE A 3 21.76 38.07 -24.18
C PHE A 3 20.76 36.95 -24.50
N LEU A 4 20.55 36.68 -25.79
CA LEU A 4 19.64 35.61 -26.23
C LEU A 4 20.18 34.23 -25.84
N GLU A 5 21.46 33.97 -26.06
CA GLU A 5 22.13 32.72 -25.65
C GLU A 5 22.12 32.52 -24.13
N ALA A 6 22.25 33.60 -23.36
CA ALA A 6 22.18 33.54 -21.89
C ALA A 6 20.76 33.16 -21.43
N ASN A 7 19.72 33.74 -22.05
CA ASN A 7 18.33 33.42 -21.72
C ASN A 7 17.95 31.99 -22.11
N GLU A 8 18.38 31.50 -23.27
CA GLU A 8 18.16 30.11 -23.69
C GLU A 8 18.74 29.13 -22.66
N LYS A 9 19.97 29.35 -22.20
CA LYS A 9 20.61 28.53 -21.15
C LYS A 9 19.85 28.56 -19.83
N ILE A 10 19.26 29.70 -19.46
CA ILE A 10 18.42 29.80 -18.26
C ILE A 10 17.15 28.98 -18.45
N ALA A 11 16.48 29.11 -19.59
CA ALA A 11 15.27 28.36 -19.90
C ALA A 11 15.49 26.84 -19.86
N GLU A 12 16.58 26.36 -20.47
CA GLU A 12 16.97 24.94 -20.43
C GLU A 12 17.18 24.44 -19.00
N LYS A 13 17.89 25.22 -18.17
CA LYS A 13 18.12 24.88 -16.76
C LYS A 13 16.82 24.84 -15.96
N VAL A 14 15.92 25.80 -16.17
CA VAL A 14 14.61 25.84 -15.50
C VAL A 14 13.76 24.62 -15.87
N VAL A 15 13.67 24.29 -17.16
CA VAL A 15 12.95 23.10 -17.63
C VAL A 15 13.58 21.81 -17.09
N GLY A 16 14.91 21.73 -17.06
CA GLY A 16 15.65 20.60 -16.50
C GLY A 16 15.37 20.41 -15.01
N ALA A 17 15.44 21.50 -14.24
CA ALA A 17 15.14 21.50 -12.81
C ALA A 17 13.68 21.08 -12.53
N HIS A 18 12.72 21.62 -13.29
CA HIS A 18 11.32 21.24 -13.19
C HIS A 18 11.13 19.73 -13.40
N LYS A 19 11.69 19.17 -14.48
CA LYS A 19 11.61 17.72 -14.76
C LYS A 19 12.26 16.87 -13.66
N ALA A 20 13.36 17.35 -13.05
CA ALA A 20 14.02 16.64 -11.96
C ALA A 20 13.15 16.62 -10.69
N ILE A 21 12.51 17.75 -10.37
CA ILE A 21 11.57 17.86 -9.25
C ILE A 21 10.38 16.92 -9.46
N GLU A 22 9.76 16.95 -10.64
CA GLU A 22 8.62 16.08 -10.98
C GLU A 22 8.95 14.61 -10.78
N LYS A 23 10.08 14.14 -11.35
CA LYS A 23 10.54 12.76 -11.19
C LYS A 23 10.75 12.38 -9.72
N THR A 24 11.34 13.28 -8.95
CA THR A 24 11.64 13.04 -7.52
C THR A 24 10.35 12.96 -6.70
N VAL A 25 9.41 13.89 -6.91
CA VAL A 25 8.13 13.93 -6.20
C VAL A 25 7.28 12.70 -6.52
N VAL A 26 7.12 12.38 -7.81
CA VAL A 26 6.35 11.20 -8.23
C VAL A 26 6.99 9.90 -7.74
N GLY A 27 8.33 9.82 -7.80
CA GLY A 27 9.07 8.67 -7.27
C GLY A 27 8.90 8.51 -5.76
N GLY A 28 9.05 9.61 -5.00
CA GLY A 28 8.89 9.62 -3.55
C GLY A 28 7.48 9.21 -3.10
N TYR A 29 6.45 9.70 -3.80
CA TYR A 29 5.06 9.30 -3.52
C TYR A 29 4.86 7.80 -3.71
N LYS A 30 5.29 7.24 -4.85
CA LYS A 30 5.17 5.80 -5.14
C LYS A 30 5.87 4.93 -4.11
N VAL A 31 7.07 5.32 -3.67
CA VAL A 31 7.81 4.57 -2.63
C VAL A 31 7.05 4.59 -1.31
N THR A 32 6.52 5.75 -0.93
CA THR A 32 5.76 5.92 0.32
C THR A 32 4.47 5.09 0.30
N GLU A 33 3.72 5.15 -0.80
CA GLU A 33 2.50 4.37 -1.02
C GLU A 33 2.78 2.87 -0.93
N ASN A 34 3.79 2.39 -1.67
CA ASN A 34 4.18 0.98 -1.66
C ASN A 34 4.60 0.51 -0.26
N ALA A 35 5.36 1.33 0.47
CA ALA A 35 5.78 1.01 1.83
C ALA A 35 4.59 0.93 2.80
N ALA A 36 3.63 1.87 2.71
CA ALA A 36 2.44 1.86 3.53
C ALA A 36 1.56 0.63 3.27
N VAL A 37 1.27 0.32 2.00
CA VAL A 37 0.44 -0.83 1.61
C VAL A 37 1.11 -2.15 1.98
N SER A 38 2.41 -2.29 1.71
CA SER A 38 3.17 -3.50 2.04
C SER A 38 3.27 -3.70 3.56
N GLY A 39 3.53 -2.62 4.32
CA GLY A 39 3.56 -2.67 5.78
C GLY A 39 2.21 -3.07 6.37
N PHE A 40 1.12 -2.50 5.88
CA PHE A 40 -0.23 -2.87 6.29
C PHE A 40 -0.53 -4.35 6.02
N ASN A 41 -0.27 -4.84 4.80
CA ASN A 41 -0.48 -6.24 4.44
C ASN A 41 0.34 -7.16 5.35
N THR A 42 1.60 -6.82 5.62
CA THR A 42 2.46 -7.62 6.52
C THR A 42 1.87 -7.76 7.93
N ILE A 43 1.36 -6.68 8.50
CA ILE A 43 0.77 -6.69 9.84
C ILE A 43 -0.57 -7.42 9.82
N SER A 44 -1.40 -7.17 8.80
CA SER A 44 -2.68 -7.85 8.59
C SER A 44 -2.50 -9.37 8.51
N ASP A 45 -1.50 -9.83 7.76
CA ASP A 45 -1.23 -11.25 7.56
C ASP A 45 -0.81 -11.94 8.86
N LYS A 46 0.02 -11.28 9.66
CA LYS A 46 0.38 -11.75 11.00
C LYS A 46 -0.83 -11.80 11.94
N PHE A 47 -1.69 -10.79 11.90
CA PHE A 47 -2.90 -10.74 12.72
C PHE A 47 -3.88 -11.87 12.34
N ILE A 48 -4.09 -12.10 11.05
CA ILE A 48 -4.93 -13.20 10.55
C ILE A 48 -4.34 -14.55 10.95
N GLY A 49 -3.04 -14.76 10.76
CA GLY A 49 -2.36 -15.98 11.19
C GLY A 49 -2.39 -16.22 12.70
N ALA A 50 -2.41 -15.17 13.51
CA ALA A 50 -2.46 -15.29 14.96
C ALA A 50 -3.88 -15.58 15.50
N PHE A 51 -4.91 -15.03 14.88
CA PHE A 51 -6.26 -14.99 15.48
C PHE A 51 -7.36 -15.63 14.64
N PHE A 52 -7.16 -15.83 13.34
CA PHE A 52 -8.24 -16.20 12.42
C PHE A 52 -7.98 -17.46 11.61
N THR A 53 -6.74 -17.94 11.49
CA THR A 53 -6.46 -19.24 10.87
C THR A 53 -6.93 -20.39 11.75
N LYS A 54 -7.55 -21.39 11.13
CA LYS A 54 -7.89 -22.67 11.77
C LYS A 54 -6.77 -23.71 11.57
N ASP A 55 -6.88 -24.84 12.25
CA ASP A 55 -5.92 -25.94 12.10
C ASP A 55 -5.80 -26.37 10.63
N ASN A 56 -4.56 -26.42 10.14
CA ASN A 56 -4.19 -26.74 8.76
C ASN A 56 -4.69 -25.72 7.70
N GLU A 57 -5.05 -24.49 8.10
CA GLU A 57 -5.42 -23.40 7.19
C GLU A 57 -4.25 -22.41 7.03
N THR A 58 -3.96 -22.03 5.79
CA THR A 58 -3.03 -20.93 5.49
C THR A 58 -3.67 -19.55 5.72
N VAL A 59 -2.84 -18.50 5.80
CA VAL A 59 -3.34 -17.12 5.95
C VAL A 59 -4.19 -16.71 4.73
N GLU A 60 -3.81 -17.13 3.53
CA GLU A 60 -4.52 -16.87 2.28
C GLU A 60 -5.90 -17.54 2.26
N GLU A 61 -5.99 -18.78 2.72
CA GLU A 61 -7.26 -19.51 2.85
C GLU A 61 -8.16 -18.85 3.90
N ALA A 62 -7.61 -18.45 5.05
CA ALA A 62 -8.33 -17.72 6.08
C ALA A 62 -8.90 -16.40 5.55
N LYS A 63 -8.11 -15.62 4.80
CA LYS A 63 -8.58 -14.41 4.10
C LYS A 63 -9.73 -14.73 3.15
N ALA A 64 -9.58 -15.74 2.29
CA ALA A 64 -10.60 -16.12 1.32
C ALA A 64 -11.91 -16.56 1.97
N ARG A 65 -11.84 -17.23 3.13
CA ARG A 65 -13.00 -17.59 3.96
C ARG A 65 -13.63 -16.35 4.60
N MET A 66 -12.84 -15.45 5.20
CA MET A 66 -13.33 -14.23 5.84
C MET A 66 -14.02 -13.29 4.85
N SER A 67 -13.53 -13.16 3.62
CA SER A 67 -14.16 -12.33 2.57
C SER A 67 -15.54 -12.82 2.14
N LYS A 68 -15.91 -14.05 2.51
CA LYS A 68 -17.23 -14.65 2.24
C LYS A 68 -18.13 -14.65 3.47
N MET A 69 -17.64 -14.24 4.64
CA MET A 69 -18.45 -14.12 5.85
C MET A 69 -19.30 -12.85 5.79
N ASP A 70 -20.59 -13.00 6.10
CA ASP A 70 -21.46 -11.87 6.38
C ASP A 70 -21.33 -11.51 7.86
N PHE A 71 -20.57 -10.44 8.14
CA PHE A 71 -20.33 -9.97 9.51
C PHE A 71 -21.54 -9.25 10.13
N ASN A 72 -22.62 -9.05 9.37
CA ASN A 72 -23.88 -8.49 9.90
C ASN A 72 -24.83 -9.57 10.44
N GLN A 73 -24.45 -10.85 10.40
CA GLN A 73 -25.22 -11.89 11.06
C GLN A 73 -24.93 -11.90 12.58
N PRO A 74 -25.98 -11.91 13.43
CA PRO A 74 -25.79 -12.00 14.87
C PRO A 74 -25.06 -13.30 15.24
N ASN A 75 -24.06 -13.17 16.10
CA ASN A 75 -23.18 -14.26 16.54
C ASN A 75 -23.99 -15.43 17.10
N SER A 76 -24.07 -16.54 16.36
CA SER A 76 -24.64 -17.80 16.83
C SER A 76 -23.58 -18.61 17.56
N SER A 77 -23.05 -18.06 18.66
CA SER A 77 -22.37 -18.87 19.66
C SER A 77 -23.44 -19.77 20.31
N LYS A 78 -23.72 -20.91 19.67
CA LYS A 78 -24.19 -22.09 20.40
C LYS A 78 -22.97 -22.59 21.15
N GLY A 79 -22.91 -22.23 22.43
CA GLY A 79 -22.10 -22.99 23.37
C GLY A 79 -22.61 -24.42 23.34
N ASP A 80 -21.78 -25.34 22.87
CA ASP A 80 -21.94 -26.76 23.14
C ASP A 80 -21.54 -27.00 24.60
N ASP A 81 -22.40 -26.57 25.54
CA ASP A 81 -22.33 -27.02 26.93
C ASP A 81 -23.09 -28.36 27.01
N LYS A 82 -22.32 -29.45 27.09
CA LYS A 82 -22.78 -30.74 27.61
C LYS A 82 -22.63 -30.77 29.12
#